data_AF-A0A7L3BA58-F1
#
_entry.id   AF-A0A7L3BA58-F1
#
_cell.length_a   1.000
_cell.length_b   1.000
_cell.length_c   1.000
_cell.angle_alpha   90.00
_cell.angle_beta   90.00
_cell.angle_gamma   90.00
#
_symmetry.space_group_name_H-M   'P 1'
#
loop_
_entity.id
_entity.type
_entity.pdbx_description
1 polymer ?
#
loop_
_entity_poly.entity_id
_entity_poly.type
_entity_poly.pdbx_seq_one_letter_code
_entity_poly.pdbx_strand_id
1 'polypeptide(L)'
;LPAGGAPLRLCSTREALDGVNKPVIDRVIRVDHAGEFGANRIYAGQMAVLGRSTAGPIIQQMWNQEKDHLKKFNELMVAYRVRPTVLLPFWNVAGFVLGAGTALLGKKGAMACTVAVEESISDHYNSQIRTLMQEDPEKYKELLQVIKQFRDDELEHHDIGLEHDAEAAPAYSVLKTAIQLGCKAAIFLSERI
;
A
#
# COMPACT_ATOMS: atom_id res chain seq x y z
N LEU A 1 10.65 -7.00 21.56
CA LEU A 1 9.35 -6.68 22.22
C LEU A 1 8.41 -6.24 21.11
N PRO A 2 7.29 -6.92 20.82
CA PRO A 2 6.42 -6.43 19.76
C PRO A 2 5.72 -5.17 20.27
N ALA A 3 5.81 -4.09 19.51
CA ALA A 3 5.01 -2.90 19.72
C ALA A 3 3.56 -3.24 19.37
N GLY A 4 2.80 -3.68 20.37
CA GLY A 4 1.36 -3.91 20.24
C GLY A 4 0.64 -2.58 20.12
N GLY A 5 0.41 -2.11 18.89
CA GLY A 5 -0.57 -1.07 18.61
C GLY A 5 -1.95 -1.56 19.02
N ALA A 6 -2.64 -0.80 19.87
CA ALA A 6 -4.01 -1.12 20.28
C ALA A 6 -4.93 -1.17 19.04
N PRO A 7 -5.90 -2.09 18.97
CA PRO A 7 -6.82 -2.15 17.85
C PRO A 7 -7.68 -0.88 17.84
N LEU A 8 -7.46 -0.02 16.84
CA LEU A 8 -8.27 1.18 16.59
C LEU A 8 -9.71 0.73 16.27
N ARG A 9 -10.60 0.81 17.27
CA ARG A 9 -12.05 0.66 17.09
C ARG A 9 -12.58 1.91 16.40
N LEU A 10 -13.10 1.75 15.19
CA LEU A 10 -13.87 2.77 14.51
C LEU A 10 -15.16 3.06 15.29
N CYS A 11 -15.50 4.33 15.47
CA CYS A 11 -16.81 4.76 15.98
C CYS A 11 -17.96 4.30 15.06
N SER A 12 -19.19 4.41 15.57
CA SER A 12 -20.41 3.94 14.88
C SER A 12 -20.46 4.44 13.43
N THR A 13 -20.86 3.58 12.48
CA THR A 13 -21.04 3.88 11.04
C THR A 13 -21.79 5.19 10.75
N ARG A 14 -22.65 5.63 11.68
CA ARG A 14 -23.43 6.86 11.55
C ARG A 14 -22.63 8.13 11.92
N GLU A 15 -21.72 8.03 12.88
CA GLU A 15 -20.81 9.12 13.26
C GLU A 15 -19.70 9.30 12.22
N ALA A 16 -19.17 8.20 11.67
CA ALA A 16 -18.14 8.24 10.62
C ALA A 16 -18.59 8.93 9.32
N LEU A 17 -19.92 9.02 9.09
CA LEU A 17 -20.51 9.61 7.88
C LEU A 17 -21.07 11.02 8.09
N ASP A 18 -21.14 11.53 9.31
CA ASP A 18 -21.73 12.83 9.57
C ASP A 18 -20.74 13.97 9.28
N GLY A 19 -21.14 14.91 8.43
CA GLY A 19 -20.33 16.09 8.09
C GLY A 19 -19.01 15.83 7.33
N VAL A 20 -18.71 14.60 6.92
CA VAL A 20 -17.52 14.26 6.10
C VAL A 20 -17.71 14.64 4.63
N ASN A 21 -16.63 15.11 3.99
CA ASN A 21 -16.63 15.35 2.56
C ASN A 21 -16.61 14.01 1.81
N LYS A 22 -17.81 13.47 1.54
CA LYS A 22 -17.99 12.13 0.95
C LYS A 22 -17.19 11.92 -0.34
N PRO A 23 -17.13 12.87 -1.30
CA PRO A 23 -16.24 12.76 -2.45
C PRO A 23 -14.75 12.62 -2.12
N VAL A 24 -14.25 13.26 -1.06
CA VAL A 24 -12.84 13.13 -0.63
C VAL A 24 -12.59 11.77 -0.02
N ILE A 25 -13.45 11.35 0.90
CA ILE A 25 -13.38 10.02 1.54
C ILE A 25 -13.47 8.89 0.52
N ASP A 26 -14.37 9.02 -0.47
CA ASP A 26 -14.54 8.04 -1.55
C ASP A 26 -13.31 7.88 -2.43
N ARG A 27 -12.52 8.95 -2.58
CA ARG A 27 -11.26 8.88 -3.32
C ARG A 27 -10.17 8.25 -2.48
N VAL A 28 -9.95 8.79 -1.27
CA VAL A 28 -8.90 8.35 -0.33
C VAL A 28 -9.00 6.85 -0.05
N ILE A 29 -10.13 6.38 0.49
CA ILE A 29 -10.25 4.98 0.91
C ILE A 29 -10.20 4.03 -0.30
N ARG A 30 -10.73 4.45 -1.45
CA ARG A 30 -10.76 3.61 -2.67
C ARG A 30 -9.38 3.41 -3.25
N VAL A 31 -8.60 4.48 -3.39
CA VAL A 31 -7.25 4.38 -3.95
C VAL A 31 -6.32 3.64 -3.00
N ASP A 32 -6.43 3.87 -1.69
CA ASP A 32 -5.64 3.14 -0.70
C ASP A 32 -5.97 1.65 -0.72
N HIS A 33 -7.26 1.29 -0.67
CA HIS A 33 -7.68 -0.11 -0.81
C HIS A 33 -7.14 -0.75 -2.11
N ALA A 34 -7.11 -0.01 -3.22
CA ALA A 34 -6.53 -0.51 -4.47
C ALA A 34 -5.01 -0.67 -4.40
N GLY A 35 -4.33 0.25 -3.70
CA GLY A 35 -2.89 0.21 -3.40
C GLY A 35 -2.52 -1.03 -2.59
N GLU A 36 -3.13 -1.20 -1.41
CA GLU A 36 -2.92 -2.36 -0.53
C GLU A 36 -3.26 -3.68 -1.23
N PHE A 37 -4.34 -3.70 -2.01
CA PHE A 37 -4.67 -4.87 -2.80
C PHE A 37 -3.58 -5.16 -3.84
N GLY A 38 -3.05 -4.13 -4.51
CA GLY A 38 -1.94 -4.25 -5.45
C GLY A 38 -0.65 -4.75 -4.80
N ALA A 39 -0.25 -4.18 -3.67
CA ALA A 39 0.93 -4.57 -2.90
C ALA A 39 0.85 -6.02 -2.41
N ASN A 40 -0.30 -6.43 -1.86
CA ASN A 40 -0.58 -7.84 -1.54
C ASN A 40 -0.36 -8.78 -2.74
N ARG A 41 -0.71 -8.35 -3.94
CA ARG A 41 -0.54 -9.15 -5.16
C ARG A 41 0.91 -9.18 -5.62
N ILE A 42 1.65 -8.09 -5.47
CA ILE A 42 3.10 -8.02 -5.70
C ILE A 42 3.82 -9.02 -4.79
N TYR A 43 3.56 -8.98 -3.48
CA TYR A 43 4.17 -9.94 -2.56
C TYR A 43 3.77 -11.39 -2.85
N ALA A 44 2.52 -11.65 -3.24
CA ALA A 44 2.10 -12.97 -3.68
C ALA A 44 2.91 -13.46 -4.90
N GLY A 45 3.18 -12.57 -5.86
CA GLY A 45 4.03 -12.85 -7.02
C GLY A 45 5.48 -13.11 -6.63
N GLN A 46 6.04 -12.29 -5.73
CA GLN A 46 7.39 -12.48 -5.22
C GLN A 46 7.53 -13.82 -4.49
N MET A 47 6.58 -14.17 -3.62
CA MET A 47 6.57 -15.44 -2.88
C MET A 47 6.39 -16.65 -3.79
N ALA A 48 5.68 -16.52 -4.90
CA ALA A 48 5.55 -17.61 -5.89
C ALA A 48 6.91 -17.99 -6.50
N VAL A 49 7.86 -17.05 -6.59
CA VAL A 49 9.19 -17.26 -7.18
C VAL A 49 10.26 -17.50 -6.11
N LEU A 50 10.30 -16.65 -5.08
CA LEU A 50 11.37 -16.62 -4.07
C LEU A 50 10.98 -17.23 -2.72
N GLY A 51 9.75 -17.72 -2.55
CA GLY A 51 9.25 -18.16 -1.24
C GLY A 51 10.03 -19.32 -0.60
N ARG A 52 10.73 -20.13 -1.40
CA ARG A 52 11.60 -21.22 -0.92
C ARG A 52 13.09 -20.83 -0.87
N SER A 53 13.43 -19.61 -1.23
CA SER A 53 14.79 -19.08 -1.16
C SER A 53 15.10 -18.51 0.24
N THR A 54 16.34 -18.08 0.45
CA THR A 54 16.73 -17.36 1.67
C THR A 54 16.03 -16.01 1.84
N ALA A 55 15.46 -15.43 0.77
CA ALA A 55 14.66 -14.20 0.83
C ALA A 55 13.19 -14.44 1.24
N GLY A 56 12.71 -15.69 1.18
CA GLY A 56 11.33 -16.04 1.49
C GLY A 56 10.84 -15.55 2.87
N PRO A 57 11.61 -15.76 3.96
CA PRO A 57 11.19 -15.32 5.30
C PRO A 57 10.97 -13.81 5.42
N ILE A 58 11.87 -12.98 4.87
CA ILE A 58 11.73 -11.52 4.98
C ILE A 58 10.59 -10.99 4.09
N ILE A 59 10.42 -11.53 2.88
CA ILE A 59 9.28 -11.21 2.01
C ILE A 59 7.96 -11.61 2.69
N GLN A 60 7.93 -12.76 3.35
CA GLN A 60 6.75 -13.22 4.07
C GLN A 60 6.40 -12.33 5.28
N GLN A 61 7.40 -11.78 5.97
CA GLN A 61 7.19 -10.87 7.09
C GLN A 61 6.50 -9.58 6.61
N MET A 62 7.08 -8.90 5.61
CA MET A 62 6.47 -7.68 5.05
C MET A 62 5.07 -7.97 4.50
N TRP A 63 4.91 -9.09 3.77
CA TRP A 63 3.60 -9.47 3.24
C TRP A 63 2.54 -9.73 4.32
N ASN A 64 2.93 -10.14 5.53
CA ASN A 64 1.97 -10.32 6.61
C ASN A 64 1.46 -8.97 7.13
N GLN A 65 2.31 -7.95 7.22
CA GLN A 65 1.89 -6.58 7.59
C GLN A 65 0.95 -6.01 6.52
N GLU A 66 1.31 -6.16 5.25
CA GLU A 66 0.52 -5.74 4.10
C GLU A 66 -0.88 -6.41 4.05
N LYS A 67 -1.02 -7.66 4.50
CA LYS A 67 -2.34 -8.31 4.65
C LYS A 67 -3.20 -7.63 5.73
N ASP A 68 -2.58 -7.17 6.81
CA ASP A 68 -3.29 -6.46 7.88
C ASP A 68 -3.71 -5.07 7.41
N HIS A 69 -2.91 -4.41 6.58
CA HIS A 69 -3.29 -3.15 5.93
C HIS A 69 -4.50 -3.28 5.02
N LEU A 70 -4.47 -4.24 4.08
CA LEU A 70 -5.61 -4.55 3.22
C LEU A 70 -6.85 -4.92 4.03
N LYS A 71 -6.70 -5.71 5.10
CA LYS A 71 -7.82 -6.01 6.00
C LYS A 71 -8.41 -4.74 6.60
N LYS A 72 -7.58 -3.80 7.05
CA LYS A 72 -8.07 -2.54 7.62
C LYS A 72 -8.81 -1.70 6.58
N PHE A 73 -8.31 -1.62 5.35
CA PHE A 73 -9.01 -0.90 4.30
C PHE A 73 -10.31 -1.57 3.88
N ASN A 74 -10.42 -2.90 3.92
CA ASN A 74 -11.71 -3.57 3.76
C ASN A 74 -12.73 -3.14 4.83
N GLU A 75 -12.30 -3.02 6.09
CA GLU A 75 -13.17 -2.51 7.17
C GLU A 75 -13.59 -1.04 6.90
N LEU A 76 -12.65 -0.20 6.49
CA LEU A 76 -12.91 1.22 6.16
C LEU A 76 -13.86 1.37 4.98
N MET A 77 -13.72 0.54 3.94
CA MET A 77 -14.63 0.52 2.78
C MET A 77 -16.07 0.29 3.20
N VAL A 78 -16.29 -0.67 4.12
CA VAL A 78 -17.62 -0.94 4.68
C VAL A 78 -18.10 0.22 5.56
N ALA A 79 -17.25 0.69 6.48
CA ALA A 79 -17.60 1.74 7.44
C ALA A 79 -18.01 3.05 6.74
N TYR A 80 -17.25 3.47 5.72
CA TYR A 80 -17.50 4.70 4.98
C TYR A 80 -18.38 4.49 3.74
N ARG A 81 -18.86 3.27 3.49
CA ARG A 81 -19.67 2.91 2.31
C ARG A 81 -19.00 3.33 0.99
N VAL A 82 -17.72 3.04 0.87
CA VAL A 82 -16.92 3.30 -0.32
C VAL A 82 -16.97 2.08 -1.23
N ARG A 83 -17.09 2.30 -2.54
CA ARG A 83 -17.05 1.22 -3.54
C ARG A 83 -15.62 1.06 -4.04
N PRO A 84 -15.15 -0.18 -4.27
CA PRO A 84 -13.82 -0.39 -4.83
C PRO A 84 -13.73 0.19 -6.24
N THR A 85 -12.52 0.46 -6.69
CA THR A 85 -12.26 0.79 -8.10
C THR A 85 -12.69 -0.38 -8.99
N VAL A 86 -13.28 -0.07 -10.14
CA VAL A 86 -13.59 -1.08 -11.17
C VAL A 86 -12.34 -1.74 -11.76
N LEU A 87 -11.16 -1.14 -11.55
CA LEU A 87 -9.88 -1.64 -12.04
C LEU A 87 -9.26 -2.72 -11.15
N LEU A 88 -9.88 -3.09 -10.02
CA LEU A 88 -9.35 -4.13 -9.12
C LEU A 88 -8.96 -5.45 -9.83
N PRO A 89 -9.77 -6.01 -10.76
CA PRO A 89 -9.38 -7.22 -11.47
C PRO A 89 -8.12 -7.05 -12.33
N PHE A 90 -7.88 -5.84 -12.85
CA PHE A 90 -6.67 -5.53 -13.59
C PHE A 90 -5.47 -5.44 -12.66
N TRP A 91 -5.60 -4.71 -11.53
CA TRP A 91 -4.56 -4.62 -10.50
C TRP A 91 -4.20 -5.97 -9.88
N ASN A 92 -5.17 -6.88 -9.78
CA ASN A 92 -4.95 -8.26 -9.34
C ASN A 92 -3.88 -9.00 -10.15
N VAL A 93 -3.95 -8.83 -11.47
CA VAL A 93 -3.05 -9.48 -12.42
C VAL A 93 -1.76 -8.69 -12.53
N ALA A 94 -1.85 -7.37 -12.71
CA ALA A 94 -0.69 -6.50 -12.88
C ALA A 94 0.27 -6.57 -11.67
N GLY A 95 -0.26 -6.48 -10.45
CA GLY A 95 0.54 -6.58 -9.23
C GLY A 95 1.26 -7.93 -9.13
N PHE A 96 0.55 -9.03 -9.37
CA PHE A 96 1.17 -10.37 -9.34
C PHE A 96 2.25 -10.54 -10.39
N VAL A 97 2.00 -10.10 -11.63
CA VAL A 97 2.99 -10.19 -12.72
C VAL A 97 4.21 -9.33 -12.41
N LEU A 98 4.02 -8.11 -11.87
CA LEU A 98 5.12 -7.25 -11.47
C LEU A 98 5.97 -7.90 -10.37
N GLY A 99 5.34 -8.43 -9.33
CA GLY A 99 6.04 -9.09 -8.22
C GLY A 99 6.78 -10.35 -8.66
N ALA A 100 6.14 -11.21 -9.44
CA ALA A 100 6.79 -12.42 -9.98
C ALA A 100 7.92 -12.06 -10.96
N GLY A 101 7.69 -11.11 -11.87
CA GLY A 101 8.67 -10.68 -12.86
C GLY A 101 9.93 -10.09 -12.25
N THR A 102 9.78 -9.24 -11.23
CA THR A 102 10.92 -8.66 -10.51
C THR A 102 11.63 -9.69 -9.64
N ALA A 103 10.91 -10.64 -9.06
CA ALA A 103 11.48 -11.76 -8.31
C ALA A 103 12.26 -12.76 -9.18
N LEU A 104 11.92 -12.90 -10.47
CA LEU A 104 12.72 -13.67 -11.43
C LEU A 104 14.11 -13.05 -11.68
N LEU A 105 14.29 -11.76 -11.41
CA LEU A 105 15.61 -11.10 -11.38
C LEU A 105 16.39 -11.38 -10.08
N GLY A 106 15.84 -12.22 -9.20
CA GLY A 106 16.39 -12.60 -7.91
C GLY A 106 15.98 -11.67 -6.77
N LYS A 107 16.56 -11.92 -5.58
CA LYS A 107 16.28 -11.16 -4.35
C LYS A 107 16.34 -9.65 -4.57
N LYS A 108 17.41 -9.16 -5.20
CA LYS A 108 17.65 -7.73 -5.41
C LYS A 108 16.56 -7.09 -6.28
N GLY A 109 16.11 -7.79 -7.33
CA GLY A 109 15.01 -7.33 -8.17
C GLY A 109 13.68 -7.23 -7.40
N ALA A 110 13.37 -8.23 -6.57
CA ALA A 110 12.20 -8.17 -5.68
C ALA A 110 12.29 -6.99 -4.70
N MET A 111 13.44 -6.79 -4.04
CA MET A 111 13.63 -5.66 -3.11
C MET A 111 13.58 -4.31 -3.83
N ALA A 112 14.10 -4.20 -5.05
CA ALA A 112 13.97 -3.00 -5.87
C ALA A 112 12.51 -2.69 -6.23
N CYS A 113 11.70 -3.73 -6.45
CA CYS A 113 10.26 -3.56 -6.63
C CYS A 113 9.60 -3.02 -5.37
N THR A 114 9.86 -3.63 -4.22
CA THR A 114 9.35 -3.19 -2.91
C THR A 114 9.71 -1.74 -2.66
N VAL A 115 10.99 -1.36 -2.75
CA VAL A 115 11.44 0.04 -2.60
C VAL A 115 10.68 1.01 -3.50
N ALA A 116 10.52 0.67 -4.78
CA ALA A 116 9.85 1.56 -5.74
C ALA A 116 8.35 1.74 -5.44
N VAL A 117 7.68 0.67 -5.00
CA VAL A 117 6.26 0.66 -4.66
C VAL A 117 6.04 1.41 -3.34
N GLU A 118 6.78 1.06 -2.29
CA GLU A 118 6.56 1.62 -0.95
C GLU A 118 6.91 3.10 -0.86
N GLU A 119 7.91 3.56 -1.62
CA GLU A 119 8.15 5.00 -1.76
C GLU A 119 6.96 5.70 -2.43
N SER A 120 6.36 5.08 -3.45
CA SER A 120 5.20 5.65 -4.15
C SER A 120 3.95 5.68 -3.26
N ILE A 121 3.73 4.63 -2.47
CA ILE A 121 2.60 4.54 -1.52
C ILE A 121 2.81 5.54 -0.37
N SER A 122 4.02 5.60 0.20
CA SER A 122 4.39 6.56 1.26
C SER A 122 4.18 8.02 0.82
N ASP A 123 4.59 8.36 -0.41
CA ASP A 123 4.37 9.69 -1.00
C ASP A 123 2.88 10.00 -1.17
N HIS A 124 2.09 9.00 -1.55
CA HIS A 124 0.65 9.11 -1.66
C HIS A 124 0.00 9.38 -0.30
N TYR A 125 0.34 8.58 0.71
CA TYR A 125 -0.15 8.78 2.08
C TYR A 125 0.24 10.15 2.64
N ASN A 126 1.47 10.61 2.43
CA ASN A 126 1.87 11.96 2.83
C ASN A 126 1.01 13.04 2.17
N SER A 127 0.61 12.84 0.91
CA SER A 127 -0.26 13.77 0.19
C SER A 127 -1.68 13.76 0.76
N GLN A 128 -2.24 12.58 1.05
CA GLN A 128 -3.55 12.47 1.69
C GLN A 128 -3.58 13.04 3.10
N ILE A 129 -2.54 12.79 3.92
CA ILE A 129 -2.40 13.38 5.25
C ILE A 129 -2.49 14.90 5.16
N ARG A 130 -1.76 15.51 4.21
CA ARG A 130 -1.82 16.97 4.00
C ARG A 130 -3.24 17.41 3.64
N THR A 131 -3.91 16.72 2.72
CA THR A 131 -5.29 17.04 2.31
C THR A 131 -6.27 16.95 3.49
N LEU A 132 -6.26 15.85 4.24
CA LEU A 132 -7.17 15.65 5.37
C LEU A 132 -6.91 16.62 6.52
N MET A 133 -5.63 16.94 6.79
CA MET A 133 -5.25 17.97 7.78
C MET A 133 -5.71 19.38 7.38
N GLN A 134 -5.76 19.68 6.08
CA GLN A 134 -6.23 20.98 5.58
C GLN A 134 -7.76 21.09 5.57
N GLU A 135 -8.47 19.98 5.40
CA GLU A 135 -9.93 19.99 5.47
C GLU A 135 -10.44 20.16 6.90
N ASP A 136 -10.18 19.17 7.77
CA ASP A 136 -10.66 19.18 9.16
C ASP A 136 -9.96 18.05 9.97
N PRO A 137 -8.84 18.35 10.67
CA PRO A 137 -8.02 17.34 11.30
C PRO A 137 -8.70 16.61 12.46
N GLU A 138 -9.62 17.26 13.19
CA GLU A 138 -10.37 16.62 14.27
C GLU A 138 -11.43 15.67 13.71
N LYS A 139 -12.10 16.07 12.62
CA LYS A 139 -13.07 15.21 11.94
C LYS A 139 -12.46 13.95 11.36
N TYR A 140 -11.27 14.06 10.77
CA TYR A 140 -10.58 12.92 10.13
C TYR A 140 -9.57 12.23 11.04
N LYS A 141 -9.60 12.49 12.35
CA LYS A 141 -8.58 12.02 13.31
C LYS A 141 -8.30 10.52 13.24
N GLU A 142 -9.35 9.68 13.21
CA GLU A 142 -9.19 8.21 13.15
C GLU A 142 -8.56 7.77 11.83
N LEU A 143 -9.03 8.29 10.70
CA LEU A 143 -8.48 7.98 9.38
C LEU A 143 -7.04 8.47 9.23
N LEU A 144 -6.74 9.67 9.72
CA LEU A 144 -5.38 10.23 9.78
C LEU A 144 -4.43 9.36 10.60
N GLN A 145 -4.89 8.77 11.71
CA GLN A 145 -4.07 7.86 12.50
C GLN A 145 -3.74 6.58 11.73
N VAL A 146 -4.72 5.99 11.05
CA VAL A 146 -4.51 4.79 10.22
C VAL A 146 -3.53 5.09 9.09
N ILE A 147 -3.76 6.15 8.32
CA ILE A 147 -2.90 6.52 7.18
C ILE A 147 -1.47 6.85 7.63
N LYS A 148 -1.30 7.52 8.78
CA LYS A 148 0.04 7.79 9.33
C LYS A 148 0.76 6.51 9.74
N GLN A 149 0.05 5.58 10.40
CA GLN A 149 0.64 4.30 10.77
C GLN A 149 1.10 3.54 9.53
N PHE A 150 0.25 3.44 8.50
CA PHE A 150 0.59 2.64 7.32
C PHE A 150 1.71 3.28 6.51
N ARG A 151 1.73 4.60 6.38
CA ARG A 151 2.89 5.32 5.84
C ARG A 151 4.18 4.96 6.59
N ASP A 152 4.15 4.90 7.91
CA ASP A 152 5.36 4.59 8.69
C ASP A 152 5.77 3.12 8.50
N ASP A 153 4.80 2.20 8.37
CA ASP A 153 5.05 0.79 8.03
C ASP A 153 5.63 0.66 6.60
N GLU A 154 5.13 1.41 5.61
CA GLU A 154 5.65 1.42 4.23
C GLU A 154 7.09 1.95 4.16
N LEU A 155 7.42 2.96 4.96
CA LEU A 155 8.79 3.45 5.06
C LEU A 155 9.71 2.40 5.68
N GLU A 156 9.23 1.62 6.66
CA GLU A 156 9.98 0.47 7.19
C GLU A 156 10.24 -0.59 6.11
N HIS A 157 9.22 -0.93 5.30
CA HIS A 157 9.37 -1.89 4.19
C HIS A 157 10.32 -1.40 3.11
N HIS A 158 10.25 -0.11 2.76
CA HIS A 158 11.20 0.55 1.89
C HIS A 158 12.64 0.39 2.41
N ASP A 159 12.86 0.71 3.69
CA ASP A 159 14.19 0.65 4.29
C ASP A 159 14.71 -0.78 4.36
N ILE A 160 13.86 -1.77 4.69
CA ILE A 160 14.19 -3.20 4.60
C ILE A 160 14.63 -3.57 3.18
N GLY A 161 13.95 -3.06 2.16
CA GLY A 161 14.32 -3.28 0.77
C GLY A 161 15.73 -2.75 0.45
N LEU A 162 16.07 -1.55 0.91
CA LEU A 162 17.40 -0.97 0.76
C LEU A 162 18.47 -1.79 1.51
N GLU A 163 18.22 -2.17 2.76
CA GLU A 163 19.10 -3.02 3.57
C GLU A 163 19.32 -4.41 2.95
N HIS A 164 18.44 -4.82 2.04
CA HIS A 164 18.50 -6.09 1.32
C HIS A 164 18.93 -5.95 -0.14
N ASP A 165 19.78 -4.97 -0.42
CA ASP A 165 20.52 -4.77 -1.67
C ASP A 165 19.63 -4.42 -2.88
N ALA A 166 18.48 -3.76 -2.66
CA ALA A 166 17.62 -3.26 -3.74
C ALA A 166 18.41 -2.47 -4.81
N GLU A 167 19.30 -1.59 -4.37
CA GLU A 167 20.07 -0.71 -5.28
C GLU A 167 21.07 -1.46 -6.17
N ALA A 168 21.41 -2.70 -5.80
CA ALA A 168 22.27 -3.56 -6.60
C ALA A 168 21.48 -4.44 -7.59
N ALA A 169 20.18 -4.18 -7.78
CA ALA A 169 19.39 -4.82 -8.82
C ALA A 169 19.85 -4.42 -10.24
N PRO A 170 19.74 -5.30 -11.23
CA PRO A 170 20.06 -4.96 -12.62
C PRO A 170 19.23 -3.76 -13.09
N ALA A 171 19.92 -2.72 -13.59
CA ALA A 171 19.30 -1.48 -14.06
C ALA A 171 18.35 -0.82 -13.03
N TYR A 172 18.70 -0.87 -11.74
CA TYR A 172 17.90 -0.41 -10.62
C TYR A 172 17.15 0.91 -10.87
N SER A 173 17.85 1.99 -11.26
CA SER A 173 17.21 3.30 -11.46
C SER A 173 16.13 3.28 -12.56
N VAL A 174 16.33 2.49 -13.62
CA VAL A 174 15.35 2.35 -14.71
C VAL A 174 14.15 1.54 -14.22
N LEU A 175 14.39 0.42 -13.54
CA LEU A 175 13.34 -0.41 -12.96
C LEU A 175 12.49 0.37 -11.96
N LYS A 176 13.14 1.05 -11.01
CA LYS A 176 12.51 1.90 -10.00
C LYS A 176 11.62 2.95 -10.66
N THR A 177 12.16 3.72 -11.60
CA THR A 177 11.42 4.78 -12.29
C THR A 177 10.21 4.23 -13.04
N ALA A 178 10.36 3.10 -13.75
CA ALA A 178 9.27 2.47 -14.48
C ALA A 178 8.13 2.03 -13.54
N ILE A 179 8.47 1.42 -12.40
CA ILE A 179 7.50 1.00 -11.38
C ILE A 179 6.79 2.21 -10.78
N GLN A 180 7.54 3.26 -10.40
CA GLN A 180 6.96 4.49 -9.84
C GLN A 180 6.01 5.19 -10.82
N LEU A 181 6.33 5.19 -12.12
CA LEU A 181 5.41 5.70 -13.15
C LEU A 181 4.13 4.85 -13.21
N GLY A 182 4.26 3.53 -13.12
CA GLY A 182 3.13 2.61 -13.01
C GLY A 182 2.26 2.89 -11.78
N CYS A 183 2.86 3.04 -10.60
CA CYS A 183 2.16 3.38 -9.36
C CYS A 183 1.43 4.72 -9.47
N LYS A 184 2.06 5.76 -10.01
CA LYS A 184 1.42 7.07 -10.24
C LYS A 184 0.20 6.96 -11.16
N ALA A 185 0.30 6.16 -12.23
CA ALA A 185 -0.83 5.91 -13.12
C ALA A 185 -1.95 5.12 -12.41
N ALA A 186 -1.61 4.10 -11.63
CA ALA A 186 -2.57 3.29 -10.88
C ALA A 186 -3.32 4.14 -9.83
N ILE A 187 -2.61 5.00 -9.11
CA ILE A 187 -3.18 5.97 -8.15
C ILE A 187 -4.16 6.90 -8.89
N PHE A 188 -3.68 7.57 -9.95
CA PHE A 188 -4.51 8.51 -10.71
C PHE A 188 -5.80 7.89 -11.24
N LEU A 189 -5.73 6.66 -11.75
CA LEU A 189 -6.88 5.95 -12.29
C LEU A 189 -7.83 5.48 -11.17
N SER A 190 -7.29 4.90 -10.10
CA SER A 190 -8.08 4.31 -9.00
C SER A 190 -8.77 5.35 -8.13
N GLU A 191 -8.25 6.59 -8.09
CA GLU A 191 -8.96 7.73 -7.49
C GLU A 191 -10.26 8.08 -8.21
N ARG A 192 -10.41 7.75 -9.50
CA ARG A 192 -11.46 8.30 -10.37
C ARG A 192 -12.59 7.32 -10.68
N ILE A 193 -12.28 6.03 -10.83
CA ILE A 193 -13.23 5.01 -11.34
C ILE A 193 -13.23 3.74 -10.52
#